data_AF-A0A5B9EVP0-F1
#
_entry.id   AF-A0A5B9EVP0-F1
#
_cell.length_a   1.000
_cell.length_b   1.000
_cell.length_c   1.000
_cell.angle_alpha   90.00
_cell.angle_beta   90.00
_cell.angle_gamma   90.00
#
_symmetry.space_group_name_H-M   'P 1'
#
loop_
_entity.id
_entity.type
_entity.pdbx_description
1 polymer ?
#
loop_
_entity_poly.entity_id
_entity_poly.type
_entity_poly.pdbx_seq_one_letter_code
_entity_poly.pdbx_strand_id
1 'polypeptide(L)'
;MQTKYLAASTALFAGLLVLGWTTQGTGVVKDDPERNIIIPDELMTELQVKAAYDGENIYFRYRWPAERPMLFNDVLVYEDGAWEERGGEVIGPDPDNLVEDRVAMMVDDGSVPLFGRYGGYITIGDGLTTFTGVPETEEERSKYLPATRTDPNDFDSIRPQSDLETLRAAGQFIDLWDWKSSRTNPLGFAEDTSIGAAREGDEGIAPYFTNFDEDTGQPLFMFDPAAGDPALKIDAVMAGDIGFNDTYYLSAATAVPFDPNRAWQNGDTLPRRVLREGSGSRADIAMPSAARWRNGFWDVTLVRAMDTGDPLEDKIFRDGGNYDLAFSVFRNASTMRWHYVSLPVSLGLEQPAQMVAERFEGDAPDWTQPWTEVTMYYPGQVTWGRLTDARQHPGADRIAQRVPVAARHTEEQLALYGVQMEFAEEIRRQWIWTLIASLGLIVGLGINVNLLMRQRKEEM
;
A
#
# COMPACT_ATOMS: atom_id res chain seq x y z
N MET A 1 24.35 59.89 13.39
CA MET A 1 23.08 59.14 13.58
C MET A 1 22.81 58.19 12.41
N GLN A 2 22.98 58.63 11.16
CA GLN A 2 22.85 57.81 9.95
C GLN A 2 23.76 56.57 9.92
N THR A 3 25.01 56.66 10.37
CA THR A 3 25.93 55.50 10.44
C THR A 3 25.42 54.38 11.35
N LYS A 4 24.73 54.71 12.45
CA LYS A 4 24.13 53.72 13.34
C LYS A 4 22.93 53.03 12.68
N TYR A 5 22.11 53.79 11.93
CA TYR A 5 21.00 53.23 11.17
C TYR A 5 21.45 52.35 10.02
N LEU A 6 22.51 52.74 9.30
CA LEU A 6 23.10 51.91 8.25
C LEU A 6 23.68 50.62 8.82
N ALA A 7 24.40 50.68 9.94
CA ALA A 7 24.93 49.49 10.61
C ALA A 7 23.82 48.54 11.06
N ALA A 8 22.76 49.06 11.69
CA ALA A 8 21.61 48.26 12.12
C ALA A 8 20.86 47.64 10.92
N SER A 9 20.64 48.40 9.86
CA SER A 9 19.97 47.93 8.63
C SER A 9 20.82 46.90 7.88
N THR A 10 22.15 47.06 7.87
CA THR A 10 23.09 46.07 7.30
C THR A 10 23.11 44.78 8.12
N ALA A 11 23.11 44.87 9.45
CA ALA A 11 23.03 43.70 10.32
C ALA A 11 21.71 42.93 10.13
N LEU A 12 20.58 43.65 10.02
CA LEU A 12 19.29 43.05 9.72
C LEU A 12 19.29 42.36 8.34
N PHE A 13 19.82 43.03 7.32
CA PHE A 13 19.95 42.47 5.97
C PHE A 13 20.82 41.20 5.96
N ALA A 14 21.96 41.21 6.65
CA ALA A 14 22.82 40.04 6.79
C ALA A 14 22.09 38.89 7.52
N GLY A 15 21.34 39.19 8.58
CA GLY A 15 20.52 38.21 9.29
C GLY A 15 19.44 37.58 8.39
N LEU A 16 18.76 38.39 7.57
CA LEU A 16 17.78 37.90 6.58
C LEU A 16 18.43 37.07 5.49
N LEU A 17 19.68 37.36 5.12
CA LEU A 17 20.43 36.59 4.13
C LEU A 17 20.81 35.21 4.68
N VAL A 18 21.22 35.15 5.96
CA VAL A 18 21.43 33.88 6.67
C VAL A 18 20.12 33.09 6.79
N LEU A 19 19.02 33.74 7.18
CA LEU A 19 17.70 33.10 7.25
C LEU A 19 17.26 32.57 5.88
N GLY A 20 17.42 33.36 4.82
CA GLY A 20 17.15 32.93 3.45
C GLY A 20 18.01 31.74 3.07
N TRP A 21 19.31 31.77 3.38
CA TRP A 21 20.22 30.67 3.09
C TRP A 21 19.87 29.37 3.83
N THR A 22 19.47 29.44 5.10
CA THR A 22 19.11 28.24 5.89
C THR A 22 17.73 27.69 5.56
N THR A 23 16.82 28.52 5.05
CA THR A 23 15.45 28.13 4.68
C THR A 23 15.28 27.81 3.20
N GLN A 24 16.23 28.20 2.34
CA GLN A 24 16.22 27.90 0.93
C GLN A 24 16.95 26.58 0.63
N GLY A 25 16.23 25.60 0.07
CA GLY A 25 16.84 24.37 -0.45
C GLY A 25 17.28 23.34 0.60
N THR A 26 16.98 23.53 1.89
CA THR A 26 17.18 22.52 2.93
C THR A 26 16.02 21.51 2.92
N GLY A 27 16.37 20.23 3.00
CA GLY A 27 15.45 19.09 2.81
C GLY A 27 14.40 18.99 3.92
N VAL A 28 13.16 19.30 3.57
CA VAL A 28 11.98 19.01 4.38
C VAL A 28 11.69 17.51 4.40
N VAL A 29 11.89 16.87 3.25
CA VAL A 29 11.61 15.45 3.03
C VAL A 29 12.73 14.64 3.68
N LYS A 30 12.36 13.87 4.70
CA LYS A 30 13.22 12.94 5.44
C LYS A 30 12.33 11.95 6.17
N ASP A 31 12.86 10.78 6.49
CA ASP A 31 12.16 9.84 7.35
C ASP A 31 11.83 10.45 8.72
N ASP A 32 10.63 10.14 9.19
CA ASP A 32 10.08 10.56 10.47
C ASP A 32 9.14 9.46 11.01
N PRO A 33 9.72 8.36 11.54
CA PRO A 33 8.94 7.20 12.01
C PRO A 33 7.95 7.55 13.12
N GLU A 34 8.24 8.55 13.96
CA GLU A 34 7.33 9.03 15.03
C GLU A 34 6.01 9.58 14.47
N ARG A 35 6.02 10.02 13.21
CA ARG A 35 4.83 10.48 12.48
C ARG A 35 4.32 9.46 11.48
N ASN A 36 4.77 8.20 11.55
CA ASN A 36 4.51 7.16 10.56
C ASN A 36 4.96 7.56 9.15
N ILE A 37 6.14 8.17 8.99
CA ILE A 37 6.68 8.58 7.69
C ILE A 37 8.01 7.89 7.42
N ILE A 38 8.02 7.07 6.38
CA ILE A 38 9.23 6.50 5.76
C ILE A 38 9.04 6.65 4.26
N ILE A 39 10.04 7.18 3.57
CA ILE A 39 9.99 7.39 2.12
C ILE A 39 10.75 6.26 1.43
N PRO A 40 10.11 5.48 0.53
CA PRO A 40 10.82 4.49 -0.26
C PRO A 40 11.92 5.14 -1.12
N ASP A 41 13.07 4.47 -1.24
CA ASP A 41 14.17 4.92 -2.10
C ASP A 41 13.74 5.02 -3.58
N GLU A 42 12.89 4.09 -4.01
CA GLU A 42 12.27 4.08 -5.34
C GLU A 42 10.80 4.46 -5.22
N LEU A 43 10.39 5.58 -5.83
CA LEU A 43 8.98 6.01 -5.83
C LEU A 43 8.13 5.37 -6.92
N MET A 44 8.77 4.69 -7.88
CA MET A 44 8.15 4.13 -9.08
C MET A 44 8.62 2.70 -9.27
N THR A 45 7.76 1.85 -9.81
CA THR A 45 8.11 0.51 -10.28
C THR A 45 7.17 0.09 -11.42
N GLU A 46 7.26 -1.15 -11.86
CA GLU A 46 6.45 -1.69 -12.95
C GLU A 46 5.81 -3.01 -12.53
N LEU A 47 4.54 -3.18 -12.91
CA LEU A 47 3.82 -4.44 -12.84
C LEU A 47 3.46 -4.85 -14.27
N GLN A 48 3.88 -6.05 -14.67
CA GLN A 48 3.50 -6.64 -15.94
C GLN A 48 2.28 -7.53 -15.71
N VAL A 49 1.22 -7.33 -16.49
CA VAL A 49 -0.03 -8.11 -16.37
C VAL A 49 -0.42 -8.74 -17.70
N LYS A 50 -0.93 -9.97 -17.62
CA LYS A 50 -1.62 -10.67 -18.70
C LYS A 50 -2.97 -11.16 -18.17
N ALA A 51 -4.01 -11.07 -19.00
CA ALA A 51 -5.31 -11.66 -18.72
C ALA A 51 -5.71 -12.63 -19.84
N ALA A 52 -6.36 -13.73 -19.48
CA ALA A 52 -6.91 -14.72 -20.42
C ALA A 52 -8.16 -15.36 -19.84
N TYR A 53 -9.03 -15.94 -20.66
CA TYR A 53 -10.24 -16.62 -20.20
C TYR A 53 -10.73 -17.69 -21.19
N ASP A 54 -11.52 -18.66 -20.73
CA ASP A 54 -12.04 -19.77 -21.55
C ASP A 54 -13.58 -19.75 -21.69
N GLY A 55 -14.26 -18.86 -20.96
CA GLY A 55 -15.73 -18.76 -20.88
C GLY A 55 -16.31 -19.36 -19.60
N GLU A 56 -15.51 -20.07 -18.81
CA GLU A 56 -15.85 -20.56 -17.47
C GLU A 56 -14.97 -19.90 -16.40
N ASN A 57 -13.69 -19.68 -16.69
CA ASN A 57 -12.68 -19.15 -15.79
C ASN A 57 -11.95 -17.96 -16.42
N ILE A 58 -11.52 -17.03 -15.56
CA ILE A 58 -10.64 -15.92 -15.91
C ILE A 58 -9.31 -16.05 -15.18
N TYR A 59 -8.24 -15.75 -15.89
CA TYR A 59 -6.87 -15.90 -15.45
C TYR A 59 -6.16 -14.55 -15.49
N PHE A 60 -5.44 -14.24 -14.43
CA PHE A 60 -4.53 -13.10 -14.39
C PHE A 60 -3.13 -13.59 -14.03
N ARG A 61 -2.15 -13.22 -14.86
CA ARG A 61 -0.75 -13.47 -14.59
C ARG A 61 -0.03 -12.16 -14.34
N TYR A 62 0.66 -12.10 -13.22
CA TYR A 62 1.36 -10.94 -12.69
C TYR A 62 2.85 -11.21 -12.68
N ARG A 63 3.64 -10.19 -13.02
CA ARG A 63 5.08 -10.22 -12.89
C ARG A 63 5.61 -8.86 -12.46
N TRP A 64 6.43 -8.81 -11.42
CA TRP A 64 7.02 -7.57 -10.92
C TRP A 64 8.42 -7.82 -10.36
N PRO A 65 9.30 -6.79 -10.34
CA PRO A 65 10.64 -6.91 -9.81
C PRO A 65 10.63 -6.89 -8.28
N ALA A 66 11.38 -7.80 -7.66
CA ALA A 66 11.67 -7.81 -6.23
C ALA A 66 13.11 -8.27 -6.00
N GLU A 67 13.83 -7.63 -5.08
CA GLU A 67 15.25 -7.91 -4.85
C GLU A 67 15.50 -9.35 -4.36
N ARG A 68 14.59 -9.84 -3.51
CA ARG A 68 14.54 -11.22 -3.02
C ARG A 68 13.09 -11.59 -2.74
N PRO A 69 12.75 -12.90 -2.65
CA PRO A 69 11.41 -13.29 -2.24
C PRO A 69 11.26 -13.13 -0.73
N MET A 70 10.30 -12.33 -0.30
CA MET A 70 9.92 -12.28 1.11
C MET A 70 8.94 -13.42 1.40
N LEU A 71 9.42 -14.53 1.95
CA LEU A 71 8.62 -15.74 2.19
C LEU A 71 7.98 -15.83 3.57
N PHE A 72 8.26 -14.86 4.44
CA PHE A 72 7.78 -14.82 5.81
C PHE A 72 6.93 -13.58 6.05
N ASN A 73 5.96 -13.71 6.95
CA ASN A 73 5.15 -12.64 7.51
C ASN A 73 4.96 -12.98 8.96
N ASP A 74 5.35 -12.07 9.87
CA ASP A 74 5.35 -12.22 11.34
C ASP A 74 5.77 -13.60 11.90
N VAL A 75 6.71 -13.59 12.85
CA VAL A 75 7.22 -14.82 13.47
C VAL A 75 7.19 -14.72 14.99
N LEU A 76 7.21 -15.86 15.63
CA LEU A 76 7.44 -16.03 17.06
C LEU A 76 8.89 -16.45 17.25
N VAL A 77 9.65 -15.68 18.02
CA VAL A 77 11.06 -15.95 18.31
C VAL A 77 11.23 -16.23 19.79
N TYR A 78 11.86 -17.34 20.14
CA TYR A 78 12.19 -17.64 21.52
C TYR A 78 13.41 -16.81 21.95
N GLU A 79 13.28 -16.07 23.04
CA GLU A 79 14.34 -15.28 23.65
C GLU A 79 14.22 -15.33 25.17
N ASP A 80 15.31 -15.66 25.86
CA ASP A 80 15.45 -15.55 27.31
C ASP A 80 14.31 -16.17 28.14
N GLY A 81 13.72 -17.26 27.63
CA GLY A 81 12.64 -17.97 28.31
C GLY A 81 11.22 -17.67 27.81
N ALA A 82 11.06 -16.72 26.89
CA ALA A 82 9.76 -16.27 26.39
C ALA A 82 9.68 -16.35 24.85
N TRP A 83 8.47 -16.38 24.30
CA TRP A 83 8.22 -16.23 22.87
C TRP A 83 7.75 -14.82 22.57
N GLU A 84 8.47 -14.12 21.69
CA GLU A 84 8.21 -12.74 21.31
C GLU A 84 7.79 -12.67 19.83
N GLU A 85 6.84 -11.79 19.53
CA GLU A 85 6.44 -11.52 18.15
C GLU A 85 7.46 -10.60 17.47
N ARG A 86 7.83 -10.90 16.21
CA ARG A 86 8.65 -10.03 15.35
C ARG A 86 8.09 -9.96 13.94
N GLY A 87 8.18 -8.79 13.30
CA GLY A 87 7.69 -8.55 11.93
C GLY A 87 6.19 -8.27 11.84
N GLY A 88 5.62 -8.48 10.65
CA GLY A 88 4.20 -8.26 10.39
C GLY A 88 3.86 -6.80 10.08
N GLU A 89 3.27 -6.10 11.04
CA GLU A 89 2.88 -4.70 10.90
C GLU A 89 4.01 -3.78 11.38
N VAL A 90 4.77 -3.24 10.42
CA VAL A 90 5.89 -2.34 10.70
C VAL A 90 5.79 -1.05 9.90
N ILE A 91 6.45 0.00 10.41
CA ILE A 91 6.55 1.30 9.76
C ILE A 91 7.63 1.24 8.68
N GLY A 92 7.24 1.33 7.41
CA GLY A 92 8.15 1.27 6.27
C GLY A 92 8.63 -0.15 5.93
N PRO A 93 9.74 -0.29 5.18
CA PRO A 93 10.39 -1.57 4.93
C PRO A 93 10.92 -2.19 6.23
N ASP A 94 10.54 -3.44 6.51
CA ASP A 94 11.05 -4.19 7.66
C ASP A 94 12.54 -4.51 7.49
N PRO A 95 13.43 -4.02 8.38
CA PRO A 95 14.85 -4.35 8.30
C PRO A 95 15.12 -5.85 8.47
N ASP A 96 14.26 -6.57 9.18
CA ASP A 96 14.43 -8.00 9.48
C ASP A 96 13.83 -8.90 8.40
N ASN A 97 13.09 -8.34 7.43
CA ASN A 97 12.53 -9.06 6.28
C ASN A 97 11.49 -10.13 6.64
N LEU A 98 10.72 -9.83 7.68
CA LEU A 98 9.63 -10.65 8.22
C LEU A 98 8.26 -10.11 7.78
N VAL A 99 8.23 -9.50 6.60
CA VAL A 99 7.04 -8.96 5.93
C VAL A 99 6.99 -9.49 4.51
N GLU A 100 5.89 -10.14 4.17
CA GLU A 100 5.75 -10.87 2.91
C GLU A 100 5.53 -9.94 1.71
N ASP A 101 5.86 -10.45 0.52
CA ASP A 101 5.52 -9.80 -0.74
C ASP A 101 4.06 -10.09 -1.09
N ARG A 102 3.39 -9.11 -1.72
CA ARG A 102 1.98 -9.22 -2.08
C ARG A 102 1.69 -8.58 -3.43
N VAL A 103 0.71 -9.13 -4.13
CA VAL A 103 0.05 -8.45 -5.25
C VAL A 103 -1.45 -8.50 -5.00
N ALA A 104 -2.10 -7.36 -5.15
CA ALA A 104 -3.54 -7.28 -5.05
C ALA A 104 -4.14 -6.53 -6.24
N MET A 105 -5.34 -6.96 -6.63
CA MET A 105 -6.10 -6.41 -7.75
C MET A 105 -7.51 -6.07 -7.28
N MET A 106 -7.88 -4.81 -7.44
CA MET A 106 -9.25 -4.33 -7.32
C MET A 106 -9.98 -4.51 -8.65
N VAL A 107 -11.23 -4.94 -8.61
CA VAL A 107 -12.11 -5.13 -9.77
C VAL A 107 -13.42 -4.36 -9.55
N ASP A 108 -13.81 -3.60 -10.58
CA ASP A 108 -15.14 -2.99 -10.69
C ASP A 108 -15.74 -3.30 -12.07
N ASP A 109 -17.05 -3.55 -12.09
CA ASP A 109 -17.85 -3.79 -13.31
C ASP A 109 -18.54 -2.51 -13.81
N GLY A 110 -18.06 -1.34 -13.36
CA GLY A 110 -18.63 -0.03 -13.65
C GLY A 110 -19.79 0.36 -12.72
N SER A 111 -20.10 -0.47 -11.72
CA SER A 111 -21.14 -0.14 -10.75
C SER A 111 -20.64 0.87 -9.73
N VAL A 112 -19.37 0.85 -9.32
CA VAL A 112 -18.84 1.83 -8.35
C VAL A 112 -18.52 3.18 -9.01
N PRO A 113 -19.25 4.26 -8.65
CA PRO A 113 -19.04 5.55 -9.27
C PRO A 113 -17.60 6.04 -9.09
N LEU A 114 -17.03 6.53 -10.19
CA LEU A 114 -15.71 7.16 -10.25
C LEU A 114 -14.50 6.21 -10.11
N PHE A 115 -14.69 4.91 -9.87
CA PHE A 115 -13.57 3.96 -9.77
C PHE A 115 -12.71 3.95 -11.04
N GLY A 116 -13.30 3.78 -12.23
CA GLY A 116 -12.57 3.86 -13.51
C GLY A 116 -11.89 5.20 -13.81
N ARG A 117 -12.07 6.23 -12.97
CA ARG A 117 -11.45 7.57 -13.14
C ARG A 117 -10.33 7.86 -12.16
N TYR A 118 -10.37 7.25 -10.97
CA TYR A 118 -9.44 7.55 -9.88
C TYR A 118 -8.88 6.30 -9.18
N GLY A 119 -9.34 5.09 -9.55
CA GLY A 119 -8.89 3.81 -9.00
C GLY A 119 -9.01 3.76 -7.48
N GLY A 120 -7.99 3.20 -6.84
CA GLY A 120 -7.94 3.01 -5.39
C GLY A 120 -8.06 4.29 -4.55
N TYR A 121 -7.79 5.49 -5.11
CA TYR A 121 -7.92 6.75 -4.36
C TYR A 121 -9.30 6.98 -3.77
N ILE A 122 -10.37 6.51 -4.42
CA ILE A 122 -11.73 6.69 -3.89
C ILE A 122 -11.91 5.93 -2.57
N THR A 123 -11.10 4.90 -2.31
CA THR A 123 -11.20 4.04 -1.12
C THR A 123 -10.40 4.57 0.08
N ILE A 124 -9.63 5.65 -0.10
CA ILE A 124 -8.72 6.20 0.91
C ILE A 124 -9.41 7.33 1.66
N GLY A 125 -10.10 6.99 2.74
CA GLY A 125 -10.69 7.95 3.66
C GLY A 125 -9.67 8.70 4.51
N ASP A 126 -10.15 9.70 5.26
CA ASP A 126 -9.35 10.32 6.29
C ASP A 126 -9.21 9.38 7.51
N GLY A 127 -8.07 9.45 8.19
CA GLY A 127 -7.89 8.76 9.47
C GLY A 127 -7.68 7.24 9.38
N LEU A 128 -7.22 6.70 8.25
CA LEU A 128 -6.85 5.29 8.14
C LEU A 128 -5.67 4.94 9.06
N THR A 129 -5.59 3.67 9.49
CA THR A 129 -4.49 3.16 10.30
C THR A 129 -3.16 3.45 9.61
N THR A 130 -2.14 3.82 10.39
CA THR A 130 -0.79 4.27 9.96
C THR A 130 -0.68 5.64 9.30
N PHE A 131 -1.76 6.40 9.18
CA PHE A 131 -1.64 7.80 8.75
C PHE A 131 -1.08 8.67 9.88
N THR A 132 -0.37 9.74 9.50
CA THR A 132 0.23 10.69 10.43
C THR A 132 -0.84 11.30 11.33
N GLY A 133 -0.63 11.20 12.65
CA GLY A 133 -1.55 11.75 13.65
C GLY A 133 -2.76 10.89 13.97
N VAL A 134 -2.88 9.70 13.37
CA VAL A 134 -3.91 8.70 13.73
C VAL A 134 -3.35 7.85 14.88
N PRO A 135 -4.02 7.80 16.05
CA PRO A 135 -3.61 6.92 17.14
C PRO A 135 -3.68 5.45 16.75
N GLU A 136 -2.75 4.65 17.26
CA GLU A 136 -2.86 3.20 17.19
C GLU A 136 -4.00 2.74 18.11
N THR A 137 -4.90 1.94 17.54
CA THR A 137 -6.05 1.33 18.23
C THR A 137 -6.10 -0.15 17.91
N GLU A 138 -6.79 -0.94 18.75
CA GLU A 138 -7.01 -2.37 18.48
C GLU A 138 -7.81 -2.61 17.19
N GLU A 139 -8.69 -1.68 16.82
CA GLU A 139 -9.46 -1.74 15.58
C GLU A 139 -8.67 -1.09 14.41
N GLU A 140 -8.47 -1.84 13.33
CA GLU A 140 -7.89 -1.32 12.10
C GLU A 140 -8.89 -0.41 11.36
N ARG A 141 -8.52 0.86 11.19
CA ARG A 141 -9.22 1.78 10.30
C ARG A 141 -8.80 1.54 8.85
N SER A 142 -9.56 0.69 8.15
CA SER A 142 -9.26 0.21 6.81
C SER A 142 -9.94 1.01 5.67
N LYS A 143 -9.65 0.64 4.43
CA LYS A 143 -10.22 1.26 3.22
C LYS A 143 -11.76 1.15 3.21
N TYR A 144 -12.44 2.18 2.68
CA TYR A 144 -13.90 2.18 2.55
C TYR A 144 -14.39 3.00 1.35
N LEU A 145 -15.57 2.71 0.83
CA LEU A 145 -16.19 3.49 -0.25
C LEU A 145 -16.92 4.73 0.30
N PRO A 146 -16.77 5.92 -0.32
CA PRO A 146 -17.39 7.17 0.13
C PRO A 146 -18.91 7.10 0.31
N ALA A 147 -19.60 6.31 -0.53
CA ALA A 147 -21.04 6.14 -0.50
C ALA A 147 -21.55 5.47 0.79
N THR A 148 -20.69 4.74 1.51
CA THR A 148 -21.04 4.03 2.75
C THR A 148 -21.02 4.92 3.98
N ARG A 149 -20.66 6.20 3.81
CA ARG A 149 -20.58 7.19 4.87
C ARG A 149 -21.67 8.26 4.72
N THR A 150 -22.07 8.84 5.85
CA THR A 150 -22.91 10.05 5.88
C THR A 150 -22.07 11.30 5.66
N ASP A 151 -20.81 11.29 6.09
CA ASP A 151 -19.74 12.20 5.65
C ASP A 151 -18.58 11.38 5.06
N PRO A 152 -18.32 11.44 3.74
CA PRO A 152 -17.24 10.72 3.09
C PRO A 152 -15.85 10.84 3.74
N ASN A 153 -15.60 11.93 4.48
CA ASN A 153 -14.31 12.23 5.11
C ASN A 153 -14.27 11.87 6.59
N ASP A 154 -15.32 11.25 7.12
CA ASP A 154 -15.36 10.78 8.49
C ASP A 154 -15.49 9.26 8.49
N PHE A 155 -14.39 8.59 8.88
CA PHE A 155 -14.30 7.14 8.99
C PHE A 155 -15.43 6.56 9.85
N ASP A 156 -15.80 7.25 10.94
CA ASP A 156 -16.75 6.77 11.94
C ASP A 156 -18.22 7.00 11.51
N SER A 157 -18.45 7.75 10.44
CA SER A 157 -19.79 8.17 10.00
C SER A 157 -20.54 7.13 9.15
N ILE A 158 -20.38 5.84 9.47
CA ILE A 158 -20.96 4.70 8.75
C ILE A 158 -22.49 4.86 8.62
N ARG A 159 -23.02 4.63 7.42
CA ARG A 159 -24.46 4.62 7.17
C ARG A 159 -25.16 3.46 7.89
N PRO A 160 -26.48 3.57 8.13
CA PRO A 160 -27.25 2.46 8.69
C PRO A 160 -27.13 1.18 7.85
N GLN A 161 -27.17 0.02 8.52
CA GLN A 161 -27.03 -1.29 7.89
C GLN A 161 -27.94 -1.50 6.66
N SER A 162 -29.19 -1.03 6.71
CA SER A 162 -30.13 -1.13 5.58
C SER A 162 -29.66 -0.39 4.32
N ASP A 163 -28.96 0.74 4.50
CA ASP A 163 -28.37 1.48 3.38
C ASP A 163 -27.17 0.70 2.81
N LEU A 164 -26.35 0.09 3.67
CA LEU A 164 -25.20 -0.73 3.27
C LEU A 164 -25.64 -1.96 2.48
N GLU A 165 -26.70 -2.65 2.93
CA GLU A 165 -27.31 -3.78 2.20
C GLU A 165 -27.84 -3.34 0.84
N THR A 166 -28.47 -2.17 0.77
CA THR A 166 -28.96 -1.60 -0.51
C THR A 166 -27.80 -1.28 -1.45
N LEU A 167 -26.73 -0.67 -0.94
CA LEU A 167 -25.51 -0.40 -1.70
C LEU A 167 -24.89 -1.70 -2.21
N ARG A 168 -24.75 -2.71 -1.35
CA ARG A 168 -24.19 -4.01 -1.69
C ARG A 168 -25.00 -4.72 -2.78
N ALA A 169 -26.32 -4.77 -2.62
CA ALA A 169 -27.23 -5.33 -3.64
C ALA A 169 -27.21 -4.56 -4.97
N ALA A 170 -26.82 -3.29 -4.97
CA ALA A 170 -26.61 -2.48 -6.17
C ALA A 170 -25.19 -2.62 -6.76
N GLY A 171 -24.37 -3.54 -6.24
CA GLY A 171 -22.99 -3.76 -6.66
C GLY A 171 -22.01 -2.69 -6.17
N GLN A 172 -22.37 -1.82 -5.23
CA GLN A 172 -21.51 -0.72 -4.73
C GLN A 172 -20.42 -1.24 -3.77
N PHE A 173 -19.56 -2.11 -4.27
CA PHE A 173 -18.37 -2.64 -3.62
C PHE A 173 -17.29 -2.87 -4.69
N ILE A 174 -16.04 -2.91 -4.25
CA ILE A 174 -14.89 -3.28 -5.07
C ILE A 174 -14.48 -4.69 -4.67
N ASP A 175 -14.41 -5.61 -5.62
CA ASP A 175 -13.87 -6.96 -5.43
C ASP A 175 -12.33 -6.86 -5.39
N LEU A 176 -11.67 -7.56 -4.47
CA LEU A 176 -10.26 -7.41 -4.13
C LEU A 176 -9.58 -8.76 -3.96
N TRP A 177 -8.84 -9.15 -4.99
CA TRP A 177 -7.99 -10.33 -4.99
C TRP A 177 -6.68 -10.00 -4.31
N ASP A 178 -6.22 -10.79 -3.36
CA ASP A 178 -5.00 -10.49 -2.59
C ASP A 178 -4.12 -11.74 -2.37
N TRP A 179 -3.14 -11.89 -3.25
CA TRP A 179 -2.11 -12.91 -3.15
C TRP A 179 -0.98 -12.46 -2.23
N LYS A 180 -0.54 -13.38 -1.38
CA LYS A 180 0.45 -13.16 -0.33
C LYS A 180 1.46 -14.31 -0.30
N SER A 181 2.74 -13.99 -0.40
CA SER A 181 3.81 -14.98 -0.58
C SER A 181 4.03 -15.93 0.59
N SER A 182 3.71 -15.52 1.82
CA SER A 182 3.78 -16.37 3.03
C SER A 182 2.43 -17.01 3.34
N ARG A 183 1.35 -16.22 3.34
CA ARG A 183 0.04 -16.67 3.87
C ARG A 183 -0.85 -17.44 2.89
N THR A 184 -0.65 -17.30 1.58
CA THR A 184 -1.58 -17.89 0.57
C THR A 184 -0.86 -18.71 -0.50
N ASN A 185 0.34 -18.28 -0.92
CA ASN A 185 1.14 -18.99 -1.91
C ASN A 185 1.44 -20.46 -1.56
N PRO A 186 1.77 -20.84 -0.31
CA PRO A 186 2.02 -22.24 0.02
C PRO A 186 0.80 -23.15 -0.14
N LEU A 187 -0.40 -22.56 -0.11
CA LEU A 187 -1.66 -23.27 -0.24
C LEU A 187 -2.19 -23.29 -1.68
N GLY A 188 -1.59 -22.51 -2.59
CA GLY A 188 -1.97 -22.49 -4.00
C GLY A 188 -3.26 -21.71 -4.30
N PHE A 189 -3.52 -20.62 -3.59
CA PHE A 189 -4.64 -19.70 -3.86
C PHE A 189 -4.29 -18.26 -3.43
N ALA A 190 -5.23 -17.33 -3.61
CA ALA A 190 -5.21 -15.97 -3.08
C ALA A 190 -6.47 -15.74 -2.22
N GLU A 191 -6.42 -14.77 -1.29
CA GLU A 191 -7.66 -14.41 -0.57
C GLU A 191 -8.57 -13.59 -1.48
N ASP A 192 -9.86 -13.95 -1.46
CA ASP A 192 -10.92 -13.10 -1.99
C ASP A 192 -11.53 -12.24 -0.88
N THR A 193 -11.62 -10.95 -1.15
CA THR A 193 -12.08 -9.94 -0.21
C THR A 193 -12.79 -8.83 -0.97
N SER A 194 -13.53 -7.97 -0.27
CA SER A 194 -14.18 -6.83 -0.90
C SER A 194 -13.99 -5.54 -0.10
N ILE A 195 -14.17 -4.40 -0.77
CA ILE A 195 -14.18 -3.06 -0.17
C ILE A 195 -15.57 -2.47 -0.34
N GLY A 196 -16.28 -2.38 0.77
CA GLY A 196 -17.57 -1.70 0.91
C GLY A 196 -17.48 -0.65 2.02
N ALA A 197 -18.11 -0.94 3.16
CA ALA A 197 -18.05 -0.07 4.34
C ALA A 197 -16.71 -0.18 5.07
N ALA A 198 -16.01 -1.30 4.90
CA ALA A 198 -14.65 -1.56 5.29
C ALA A 198 -14.01 -2.48 4.22
N ARG A 199 -12.73 -2.80 4.39
CA ARG A 199 -12.15 -3.97 3.75
C ARG A 199 -12.59 -5.23 4.52
N GLU A 200 -13.31 -6.11 3.86
CA GLU A 200 -13.99 -7.25 4.46
C GLU A 200 -13.54 -8.53 3.74
N GLY A 201 -13.31 -9.61 4.49
CA GLY A 201 -13.16 -10.92 3.85
C GLY A 201 -14.54 -11.45 3.46
N ASP A 202 -14.62 -12.11 2.31
CA ASP A 202 -15.87 -12.70 1.83
C ASP A 202 -16.26 -13.91 2.69
N GLU A 203 -17.45 -14.47 2.45
CA GLU A 203 -17.98 -15.54 3.30
C GLU A 203 -17.06 -16.76 3.25
N GLY A 204 -16.74 -17.29 4.44
CA GLY A 204 -15.96 -18.50 4.58
C GLY A 204 -14.83 -18.41 5.60
N ILE A 205 -13.85 -19.31 5.45
CA ILE A 205 -12.79 -19.51 6.42
C ILE A 205 -11.47 -18.96 5.88
N ALA A 206 -10.84 -18.08 6.66
CA ALA A 206 -9.51 -17.58 6.37
C ALA A 206 -8.47 -18.71 6.28
N PRO A 207 -7.49 -18.60 5.37
CA PRO A 207 -6.52 -19.66 5.09
C PRO A 207 -5.38 -19.73 6.11
N TYR A 208 -5.52 -19.01 7.21
CA TYR A 208 -4.58 -19.02 8.32
C TYR A 208 -5.28 -18.67 9.63
N PHE A 209 -4.60 -18.93 10.74
CA PHE A 209 -4.94 -18.40 12.07
C PHE A 209 -3.66 -18.11 12.85
N THR A 210 -3.79 -17.38 13.96
CA THR A 210 -2.65 -17.00 14.81
C THR A 210 -2.15 -18.18 15.63
N ASN A 211 -0.85 -18.44 15.61
CA ASN A 211 -0.15 -19.50 16.31
C ASN A 211 0.25 -19.10 17.74
N PHE A 212 -0.57 -18.37 18.47
CA PHE A 212 -0.19 -17.84 19.78
C PHE A 212 -1.36 -17.92 20.75
N ASP A 213 -1.07 -18.36 21.96
CA ASP A 213 -1.98 -18.40 23.08
C ASP A 213 -1.62 -17.25 24.03
N GLU A 214 -2.47 -16.22 24.07
CA GLU A 214 -2.25 -15.02 24.88
C GLU A 214 -2.30 -15.29 26.39
N ASP A 215 -3.06 -16.29 26.83
CA ASP A 215 -3.19 -16.63 28.25
C ASP A 215 -1.91 -17.26 28.80
N THR A 216 -1.23 -18.05 27.97
CA THR A 216 0.00 -18.77 28.34
C THR A 216 1.27 -18.09 27.85
N GLY A 217 1.18 -17.18 26.88
CA GLY A 217 2.34 -16.55 26.23
C GLY A 217 3.17 -17.55 25.41
N GLN A 218 2.52 -18.56 24.83
CA GLN A 218 3.19 -19.67 24.13
C GLN A 218 2.61 -19.91 22.73
N PRO A 219 3.41 -20.47 21.81
CA PRO A 219 2.88 -20.96 20.55
C PRO A 219 1.85 -22.07 20.77
N LEU A 220 0.88 -22.16 19.87
CA LEU A 220 -0.10 -23.26 19.87
C LEU A 220 0.48 -24.53 19.21
N PHE A 221 1.28 -24.34 18.17
CA PHE A 221 1.81 -25.38 17.30
C PHE A 221 3.29 -25.16 16.97
N MET A 222 3.99 -26.25 16.66
CA MET A 222 5.38 -26.26 16.19
C MET A 222 5.55 -27.23 15.00
N PHE A 223 6.72 -27.20 14.36
CA PHE A 223 7.04 -28.17 13.32
C PHE A 223 7.17 -29.59 13.89
N ASP A 224 6.77 -30.59 13.10
CA ASP A 224 6.92 -31.99 13.48
C ASP A 224 8.41 -32.37 13.56
N PRO A 225 8.93 -32.72 14.75
CA PRO A 225 10.33 -33.11 14.94
C PRO A 225 10.69 -34.42 14.24
N ALA A 226 9.70 -35.22 13.86
CA ALA A 226 9.90 -36.41 13.04
C ALA A 226 10.16 -36.06 11.56
N ALA A 227 9.75 -34.87 11.12
CA ALA A 227 9.92 -34.39 9.75
C ALA A 227 11.17 -33.50 9.57
N GLY A 228 11.82 -33.06 10.66
CA GLY A 228 13.00 -32.22 10.63
C GLY A 228 13.21 -31.46 11.93
N ASP A 229 13.82 -30.28 11.83
CA ASP A 229 13.99 -29.41 12.99
C ASP A 229 12.65 -28.87 13.50
N PRO A 230 12.45 -28.77 14.82
CA PRO A 230 11.17 -28.36 15.40
C PRO A 230 10.88 -26.86 15.32
N ALA A 231 11.88 -26.08 14.93
CA ALA A 231 11.83 -24.64 14.71
C ALA A 231 12.88 -24.22 13.68
N LEU A 232 12.65 -23.07 13.06
CA LEU A 232 13.63 -22.38 12.23
C LEU A 232 14.61 -21.60 13.11
N LYS A 233 15.63 -21.00 12.48
CA LYS A 233 16.57 -20.08 13.13
C LYS A 233 16.36 -18.67 12.60
N ILE A 234 16.19 -17.71 13.51
CA ILE A 234 15.87 -16.33 13.15
C ILE A 234 16.92 -15.72 12.20
N ASP A 235 18.20 -15.97 12.44
CA ASP A 235 19.29 -15.47 11.58
C ASP A 235 19.18 -15.99 10.15
N ALA A 236 18.82 -17.27 9.96
CA ALA A 236 18.64 -17.86 8.64
C ALA A 236 17.38 -17.31 7.93
N VAL A 237 16.32 -17.05 8.69
CA VAL A 237 15.10 -16.41 8.17
C VAL A 237 15.41 -15.00 7.68
N MET A 238 16.04 -14.15 8.51
CA MET A 238 16.36 -12.76 8.17
C MET A 238 17.40 -12.65 7.03
N ALA A 239 18.36 -13.58 6.97
CA ALA A 239 19.35 -13.67 5.90
C ALA A 239 18.74 -14.11 4.55
N GLY A 240 17.53 -14.70 4.55
CA GLY A 240 16.92 -15.27 3.35
C GLY A 240 17.54 -16.60 2.93
N ASP A 241 18.13 -17.34 3.87
CA ASP A 241 18.74 -18.66 3.63
C ASP A 241 17.68 -19.76 3.48
N ILE A 242 16.45 -19.52 3.93
CA ILE A 242 15.31 -20.43 3.81
C ILE A 242 14.55 -20.12 2.51
N GLY A 243 14.51 -21.08 1.60
CA GLY A 243 13.88 -20.93 0.28
C GLY A 243 12.68 -21.85 0.04
N PHE A 244 12.19 -21.84 -1.21
CA PHE A 244 11.02 -22.64 -1.64
C PHE A 244 11.20 -24.17 -1.54
N ASN A 245 12.42 -24.67 -1.34
CA ASN A 245 12.70 -26.10 -1.20
C ASN A 245 12.83 -26.52 0.27
N ASP A 246 12.79 -25.56 1.20
CA ASP A 246 12.87 -25.78 2.63
C ASP A 246 11.47 -25.71 3.25
N THR A 247 11.34 -26.12 4.52
CA THR A 247 10.10 -25.90 5.28
C THR A 247 10.07 -24.45 5.76
N TYR A 248 9.27 -23.60 5.13
CA TYR A 248 9.20 -22.16 5.46
C TYR A 248 7.84 -21.69 6.01
N TYR A 249 6.86 -22.59 6.12
CA TYR A 249 5.52 -22.29 6.62
C TYR A 249 5.00 -23.41 7.50
N LEU A 250 4.17 -23.06 8.48
CA LEU A 250 3.57 -24.02 9.40
C LEU A 250 2.17 -24.40 8.90
N SER A 251 1.94 -25.67 8.55
CA SER A 251 0.62 -26.14 8.09
C SER A 251 -0.13 -26.85 9.20
N ALA A 252 -1.41 -26.54 9.39
CA ALA A 252 -2.29 -27.25 10.33
C ALA A 252 -2.41 -28.75 10.05
N ALA A 253 -2.15 -29.19 8.81
CA ALA A 253 -2.18 -30.60 8.43
C ALA A 253 -0.96 -31.40 8.92
N THR A 254 0.17 -30.74 9.14
CA THR A 254 1.45 -31.39 9.49
C THR A 254 2.06 -30.89 10.80
N ALA A 255 1.61 -29.75 11.31
CA ALA A 255 2.06 -29.20 12.58
C ALA A 255 1.60 -30.08 13.74
N VAL A 256 2.39 -30.09 14.81
CA VAL A 256 2.07 -30.80 16.05
C VAL A 256 1.82 -29.79 17.17
N PRO A 257 1.08 -30.17 18.23
CA PRO A 257 0.92 -29.31 19.40
C PRO A 257 2.28 -28.85 19.94
N PHE A 258 2.35 -27.59 20.36
CA PHE A 258 3.56 -27.04 20.95
C PHE A 258 3.96 -27.82 22.22
N ASP A 259 5.26 -28.14 22.34
CA ASP A 259 5.84 -28.81 23.51
C ASP A 259 6.67 -27.82 24.35
N PRO A 260 6.14 -27.31 25.47
CA PRO A 260 6.84 -26.32 26.29
C PRO A 260 8.03 -26.90 27.06
N ASN A 261 8.15 -28.24 27.18
CA ASN A 261 9.20 -28.87 27.98
C ASN A 261 10.51 -29.09 27.20
N ARG A 262 10.56 -28.65 25.95
CA ARG A 262 11.76 -28.74 25.13
C ARG A 262 12.81 -27.75 25.59
N ALA A 263 14.07 -28.11 25.32
CA ALA A 263 15.21 -27.23 25.50
C ALA A 263 15.28 -26.21 24.34
N TRP A 264 14.27 -25.35 24.25
CA TRP A 264 14.22 -24.21 23.33
C TRP A 264 15.45 -23.32 23.53
N GLN A 265 15.98 -22.81 22.42
CA GLN A 265 17.17 -21.98 22.38
C GLN A 265 16.83 -20.60 21.84
N ASN A 266 17.54 -19.58 22.30
CA ASN A 266 17.38 -18.23 21.77
C ASN A 266 17.54 -18.25 20.24
N GLY A 267 16.63 -17.57 19.55
CA GLY A 267 16.53 -17.54 18.10
C GLY A 267 15.77 -18.71 17.46
N ASP A 268 15.26 -19.68 18.23
CA ASP A 268 14.29 -20.65 17.72
C ASP A 268 13.04 -19.91 17.25
N THR A 269 12.63 -20.17 16.02
CA THR A 269 11.62 -19.36 15.31
C THR A 269 10.50 -20.23 14.76
N LEU A 270 9.26 -19.82 14.99
CA LEU A 270 8.06 -20.43 14.44
C LEU A 270 7.25 -19.36 13.67
N PRO A 271 6.65 -19.69 12.52
CA PRO A 271 5.68 -18.80 11.89
C PRO A 271 4.55 -18.44 12.87
N ARG A 272 4.21 -17.16 12.96
CA ARG A 272 3.06 -16.70 13.77
C ARG A 272 1.74 -17.08 13.12
N ARG A 273 1.73 -17.40 11.82
CA ARG A 273 0.56 -17.87 11.08
C ARG A 273 0.64 -19.37 10.84
N VAL A 274 -0.37 -20.10 11.29
CA VAL A 274 -0.60 -21.49 10.89
C VAL A 274 -1.50 -21.50 9.68
N LEU A 275 -1.05 -22.10 8.59
CA LEU A 275 -1.79 -22.19 7.33
C LEU A 275 -2.75 -23.38 7.36
N ARG A 276 -3.96 -23.18 6.84
CA ARG A 276 -4.99 -24.21 6.72
C ARG A 276 -5.75 -24.03 5.41
N GLU A 277 -6.46 -25.06 4.98
CA GLU A 277 -7.36 -24.96 3.84
C GLU A 277 -8.44 -23.88 4.10
N GLY A 278 -8.56 -22.95 3.15
CA GLY A 278 -9.65 -21.97 3.13
C GLY A 278 -10.95 -22.61 2.62
N SER A 279 -12.07 -21.92 2.76
CA SER A 279 -13.35 -22.37 2.19
C SER A 279 -14.29 -21.19 1.96
N GLY A 280 -15.35 -21.40 1.18
CA GLY A 280 -16.30 -20.34 0.80
C GLY A 280 -15.77 -19.44 -0.33
N SER A 281 -16.50 -18.37 -0.62
CA SER A 281 -16.11 -17.34 -1.61
C SER A 281 -14.72 -16.79 -1.28
N ARG A 282 -14.39 -16.63 0.01
CA ARG A 282 -13.06 -16.17 0.48
C ARG A 282 -11.84 -16.93 -0.08
N ALA A 283 -12.01 -18.17 -0.56
CA ALA A 283 -10.94 -19.04 -1.03
C ALA A 283 -11.16 -19.60 -2.45
N ASP A 284 -11.96 -18.94 -3.29
CA ASP A 284 -12.29 -19.42 -4.64
C ASP A 284 -11.31 -18.95 -5.75
N ILE A 285 -10.39 -18.04 -5.42
CA ILE A 285 -9.28 -17.63 -6.30
C ILE A 285 -8.12 -18.62 -6.19
N ALA A 286 -8.06 -19.60 -7.08
CA ALA A 286 -6.98 -20.59 -7.10
C ALA A 286 -5.71 -20.10 -7.82
N MET A 287 -4.62 -20.85 -7.63
CA MET A 287 -3.40 -20.74 -8.42
C MET A 287 -3.24 -21.99 -9.29
N PRO A 288 -3.30 -21.89 -10.63
CA PRO A 288 -3.14 -23.05 -11.50
C PRO A 288 -1.69 -23.58 -11.51
N SER A 289 -0.74 -22.80 -11.00
CA SER A 289 0.64 -23.21 -10.80
C SER A 289 1.26 -22.48 -9.62
N ALA A 290 2.25 -23.09 -8.96
CA ALA A 290 2.90 -22.49 -7.81
C ALA A 290 3.66 -21.21 -8.23
N ALA A 291 3.37 -20.09 -7.57
CA ALA A 291 4.09 -18.85 -7.83
C ALA A 291 5.54 -18.96 -7.35
N ARG A 292 6.44 -18.37 -8.12
CA ARG A 292 7.88 -18.45 -7.84
C ARG A 292 8.54 -17.12 -8.11
N TRP A 293 9.49 -16.79 -7.25
CA TRP A 293 10.47 -15.76 -7.53
C TRP A 293 11.68 -16.36 -8.23
N ARG A 294 12.05 -15.82 -9.39
CA ARG A 294 13.24 -16.23 -10.16
C ARG A 294 13.81 -15.03 -10.91
N ASN A 295 15.14 -14.92 -10.92
CA ASN A 295 15.86 -13.90 -11.67
C ASN A 295 15.43 -12.46 -11.33
N GLY A 296 15.10 -12.17 -10.07
CA GLY A 296 14.68 -10.84 -9.63
C GLY A 296 13.20 -10.52 -9.85
N PHE A 297 12.37 -11.49 -10.23
CA PHE A 297 10.94 -11.28 -10.47
C PHE A 297 10.09 -12.32 -9.78
N TRP A 298 8.96 -11.88 -9.21
CA TRP A 298 7.83 -12.76 -8.93
C TRP A 298 7.06 -13.06 -10.22
N ASP A 299 6.53 -14.27 -10.32
CA ASP A 299 5.60 -14.70 -11.37
C ASP A 299 4.44 -15.43 -10.68
N VAL A 300 3.26 -14.82 -10.72
CA VAL A 300 2.04 -15.31 -10.05
C VAL A 300 0.96 -15.44 -11.10
N THR A 301 0.27 -16.58 -11.13
CA THR A 301 -0.97 -16.73 -11.91
C THR A 301 -2.10 -17.04 -10.95
N LEU A 302 -3.18 -16.28 -11.05
CA LEU A 302 -4.43 -16.49 -10.32
C LEU A 302 -5.53 -16.86 -11.32
N VAL A 303 -6.47 -17.71 -10.89
CA VAL A 303 -7.65 -18.10 -11.65
C VAL A 303 -8.86 -18.08 -10.73
N ARG A 304 -9.98 -17.56 -11.23
CA ARG A 304 -11.29 -17.67 -10.58
C ARG A 304 -12.33 -18.03 -11.64
N ALA A 305 -13.41 -18.68 -11.23
CA ALA A 305 -14.60 -18.77 -12.07
C ALA A 305 -15.04 -17.36 -12.50
N MET A 306 -15.49 -17.23 -13.73
CA MET A 306 -16.04 -15.97 -14.24
C MET A 306 -17.34 -15.62 -13.51
N ASP A 307 -18.17 -16.64 -13.22
CA ASP A 307 -19.35 -16.54 -12.37
C ASP A 307 -19.16 -17.46 -11.15
N THR A 308 -18.89 -16.85 -9.98
CA THR A 308 -18.69 -17.56 -8.71
C THR A 308 -20.01 -18.05 -8.11
N GLY A 309 -21.14 -17.48 -8.54
CA GLY A 309 -22.44 -17.68 -7.91
C GLY A 309 -22.72 -16.73 -6.75
N ASP A 310 -21.77 -15.87 -6.38
CA ASP A 310 -21.82 -15.00 -5.20
C ASP A 310 -21.75 -13.50 -5.58
N PRO A 311 -22.75 -12.96 -6.33
CA PRO A 311 -22.70 -11.60 -6.90
C PRO A 311 -22.77 -10.45 -5.88
N LEU A 312 -22.92 -10.76 -4.59
CA LEU A 312 -22.84 -9.77 -3.51
C LEU A 312 -21.42 -9.66 -2.93
N GLU A 313 -20.54 -10.58 -3.29
CA GLU A 313 -19.15 -10.68 -2.79
C GLU A 313 -18.19 -10.44 -3.96
N ASP A 314 -18.53 -10.94 -5.15
CA ASP A 314 -17.67 -10.92 -6.33
C ASP A 314 -18.19 -10.10 -7.51
N LYS A 315 -17.26 -9.57 -8.31
CA LYS A 315 -17.56 -9.07 -9.66
C LYS A 315 -17.60 -10.22 -10.67
N ILE A 316 -18.78 -10.44 -11.23
CA ILE A 316 -19.02 -11.47 -12.24
C ILE A 316 -18.46 -11.04 -13.60
N PHE A 317 -17.50 -11.80 -14.08
CA PHE A 317 -16.94 -11.66 -15.42
C PHE A 317 -17.87 -12.27 -16.46
N ARG A 318 -18.03 -11.60 -17.61
CA ARG A 318 -18.91 -12.03 -18.71
C ARG A 318 -18.21 -11.83 -20.03
N ASP A 319 -18.45 -12.73 -20.98
CA ASP A 319 -18.03 -12.55 -22.37
C ASP A 319 -18.47 -11.17 -22.90
N GLY A 320 -17.57 -10.48 -23.60
CA GLY A 320 -17.83 -9.13 -24.08
C GLY A 320 -17.86 -8.04 -22.99
N GLY A 321 -17.57 -8.37 -21.74
CA GLY A 321 -17.60 -7.44 -20.61
C GLY A 321 -16.44 -6.44 -20.62
N ASN A 322 -16.66 -5.30 -19.96
CA ASN A 322 -15.62 -4.31 -19.67
C ASN A 322 -15.59 -4.06 -18.16
N TYR A 323 -14.38 -3.94 -17.63
CA TYR A 323 -14.12 -3.80 -16.20
C TYR A 323 -13.04 -2.73 -16.00
N ASP A 324 -13.06 -2.11 -14.84
CA ASP A 324 -11.98 -1.24 -14.38
C ASP A 324 -11.19 -1.98 -13.31
N LEU A 325 -9.86 -1.97 -13.43
CA LEU A 325 -8.95 -2.62 -12.49
C LEU A 325 -8.05 -1.59 -11.81
N ALA A 326 -7.60 -1.85 -10.59
CA ALA A 326 -6.47 -1.13 -9.99
C ALA A 326 -5.58 -2.11 -9.22
N PHE A 327 -4.27 -1.95 -9.32
CA PHE A 327 -3.32 -2.90 -8.73
C PHE A 327 -2.56 -2.30 -7.57
N SER A 328 -2.06 -3.17 -6.70
CA SER A 328 -1.04 -2.83 -5.72
C SER A 328 0.01 -3.92 -5.61
N VAL A 329 1.26 -3.51 -5.36
CA VAL A 329 2.39 -4.42 -5.14
C VAL A 329 3.10 -4.01 -3.86
N PHE A 330 3.27 -4.98 -2.98
CA PHE A 330 4.07 -4.91 -1.77
C PHE A 330 5.34 -5.69 -2.04
N ARG A 331 6.48 -5.00 -1.92
CA ARG A 331 7.80 -5.59 -2.12
C ARG A 331 8.81 -5.00 -1.14
N ASN A 332 9.97 -5.65 -1.03
CA ASN A 332 11.07 -5.20 -0.19
C ASN A 332 10.62 -5.07 1.29
N ALA A 333 9.91 -6.09 1.77
CA ALA A 333 9.46 -6.21 3.15
C ALA A 333 8.61 -5.02 3.66
N SER A 334 7.80 -4.43 2.77
CA SER A 334 6.89 -3.33 3.13
C SER A 334 5.45 -3.81 3.27
N THR A 335 4.69 -3.19 4.17
CA THR A 335 3.27 -3.51 4.44
C THR A 335 2.41 -2.23 4.53
N MET A 336 1.13 -2.39 4.87
CA MET A 336 0.21 -1.29 5.18
C MET A 336 0.16 -0.24 4.07
N ARG A 337 0.48 1.03 4.35
CA ARG A 337 0.48 2.12 3.37
C ARG A 337 1.74 2.19 2.51
N TRP A 338 2.80 1.45 2.86
CA TRP A 338 4.07 1.44 2.14
C TRP A 338 4.04 0.41 1.01
N HIS A 339 3.33 0.74 -0.05
CA HIS A 339 3.23 -0.10 -1.24
C HIS A 339 3.11 0.77 -2.49
N TYR A 340 3.23 0.12 -3.66
CA TYR A 340 3.04 0.78 -4.94
C TYR A 340 1.62 0.51 -5.43
N VAL A 341 1.01 1.51 -6.06
CA VAL A 341 -0.34 1.43 -6.63
C VAL A 341 -0.33 1.81 -8.11
N SER A 342 -1.33 1.36 -8.86
CA SER A 342 -1.58 1.83 -10.22
C SER A 342 -2.69 2.87 -10.28
N LEU A 343 -2.69 3.65 -11.37
CA LEU A 343 -3.93 4.26 -11.85
C LEU A 343 -4.91 3.19 -12.36
N PRO A 344 -6.21 3.49 -12.51
CA PRO A 344 -7.16 2.51 -13.03
C PRO A 344 -6.78 2.08 -14.46
N VAL A 345 -6.89 0.77 -14.72
CA VAL A 345 -6.61 0.14 -16.01
C VAL A 345 -7.90 -0.51 -16.52
N SER A 346 -8.35 -0.11 -17.70
CA SER A 346 -9.50 -0.75 -18.34
C SER A 346 -9.15 -2.16 -18.83
N LEU A 347 -10.01 -3.13 -18.49
CA LEU A 347 -9.99 -4.51 -18.98
C LEU A 347 -11.18 -4.75 -19.91
N GLY A 348 -10.92 -5.30 -21.10
CA GLY A 348 -11.95 -5.78 -22.01
C GLY A 348 -11.82 -7.27 -22.26
N LEU A 349 -12.93 -8.01 -22.17
CA LEU A 349 -13.03 -9.40 -22.66
C LEU A 349 -13.60 -9.33 -24.08
N GLU A 350 -12.78 -9.62 -25.09
CA GLU A 350 -13.12 -9.42 -26.52
C GLU A 350 -13.50 -7.97 -26.91
N GLN A 351 -13.19 -6.99 -26.04
CA GLN A 351 -13.48 -5.58 -26.27
C GLN A 351 -12.19 -4.73 -26.29
N PRO A 352 -12.16 -3.61 -27.06
CA PRO A 352 -11.04 -2.68 -27.01
C PRO A 352 -10.91 -2.01 -25.63
N ALA A 353 -9.77 -2.23 -24.97
CA ALA A 353 -9.41 -1.64 -23.69
C ALA A 353 -7.88 -1.49 -23.58
N GLN A 354 -7.38 -0.91 -22.48
CA GLN A 354 -5.94 -0.83 -22.23
C GLN A 354 -5.30 -2.21 -22.08
N MET A 355 -5.99 -3.10 -21.35
CA MET A 355 -5.67 -4.51 -21.26
C MET A 355 -6.82 -5.32 -21.87
N VAL A 356 -6.50 -6.26 -22.74
CA VAL A 356 -7.49 -7.15 -23.35
C VAL A 356 -7.21 -8.57 -22.87
N ALA A 357 -8.22 -9.24 -22.33
CA ALA A 357 -8.10 -10.65 -22.00
C ALA A 357 -8.20 -11.49 -23.28
N GLU A 358 -7.23 -12.38 -23.51
CA GLU A 358 -7.26 -13.29 -24.65
C GLU A 358 -8.15 -14.49 -24.34
N ARG A 359 -9.17 -14.72 -25.18
CA ARG A 359 -9.98 -15.94 -25.12
C ARG A 359 -9.15 -17.11 -25.64
N PHE A 360 -9.08 -18.21 -24.88
CA PHE A 360 -8.37 -19.42 -25.29
C PHE A 360 -9.26 -20.66 -25.19
N GLU A 361 -8.77 -21.77 -25.74
CA GLU A 361 -9.41 -23.08 -25.68
C GLU A 361 -8.40 -24.10 -25.12
N GLY A 362 -8.85 -25.01 -24.26
CA GLY A 362 -8.01 -26.02 -23.61
C GLY A 362 -7.89 -25.82 -22.10
N ASP A 363 -6.95 -26.53 -21.46
CA ASP A 363 -6.89 -26.60 -20.00
C ASP A 363 -6.17 -25.41 -19.33
N ALA A 364 -5.37 -24.65 -20.10
CA ALA A 364 -4.63 -23.48 -19.59
C ALA A 364 -4.23 -22.50 -20.71
N PRO A 365 -4.07 -21.18 -20.41
CA PRO A 365 -3.54 -20.22 -21.36
C PRO A 365 -2.09 -20.54 -21.76
N ASP A 366 -1.75 -20.35 -23.03
CA ASP A 366 -0.36 -20.51 -23.52
C ASP A 366 0.55 -19.30 -23.21
N TRP A 367 -0.06 -18.19 -22.77
CA TRP A 367 0.58 -16.91 -22.43
C TRP A 367 1.42 -16.29 -23.54
N THR A 368 1.10 -16.54 -24.81
CA THR A 368 1.84 -15.99 -25.96
C THR A 368 1.58 -14.50 -26.21
N GLN A 369 0.49 -13.93 -25.68
CA GLN A 369 0.22 -12.50 -25.73
C GLN A 369 1.35 -11.62 -25.16
N PRO A 370 1.49 -10.36 -25.59
CA PRO A 370 2.41 -9.42 -24.94
C PRO A 370 2.00 -9.13 -23.49
N TRP A 371 2.94 -8.66 -22.69
CA TRP A 371 2.63 -8.10 -21.38
C TRP A 371 2.01 -6.71 -21.52
N THR A 372 1.02 -6.42 -20.67
CA THR A 372 0.60 -5.04 -20.41
C THR A 372 1.50 -4.49 -19.32
N GLU A 373 2.29 -3.47 -19.63
CA GLU A 373 3.12 -2.78 -18.64
C GLU A 373 2.26 -1.76 -17.89
N VAL A 374 2.14 -1.93 -16.59
CA VAL A 374 1.39 -1.05 -15.69
C VAL A 374 2.39 -0.29 -14.83
N THR A 375 2.45 1.02 -15.01
CA THR A 375 3.26 1.90 -14.17
C THR A 375 2.70 1.93 -12.75
N MET A 376 3.56 1.61 -11.78
CA MET A 376 3.21 1.60 -10.37
C MET A 376 3.96 2.72 -9.64
N TYR A 377 3.33 3.32 -8.64
CA TYR A 377 3.94 4.43 -7.91
C TYR A 377 3.56 4.44 -6.43
N TYR A 378 4.42 5.03 -5.60
CA TYR A 378 4.17 5.20 -4.17
C TYR A 378 3.12 6.30 -3.94
N PRO A 379 1.97 6.02 -3.31
CA PRO A 379 0.86 6.98 -3.24
C PRO A 379 1.02 8.05 -2.14
N GLY A 380 1.92 7.83 -1.16
CA GLY A 380 2.00 8.64 0.05
C GLY A 380 0.68 8.67 0.84
N GLN A 381 0.48 9.71 1.64
CA GLN A 381 -0.75 9.91 2.44
C GLN A 381 -1.70 10.90 1.76
N VAL A 382 -2.41 10.44 0.74
CA VAL A 382 -3.36 11.26 -0.03
C VAL A 382 -4.77 10.70 0.10
N THR A 383 -5.64 11.44 0.78
CA THR A 383 -7.02 11.04 1.05
C THR A 383 -7.98 11.54 -0.03
N TRP A 384 -9.08 10.83 -0.22
CA TRP A 384 -10.17 11.24 -1.10
C TRP A 384 -10.77 12.59 -0.69
N GLY A 385 -10.89 12.83 0.62
CA GLY A 385 -11.36 14.10 1.17
C GLY A 385 -10.49 15.28 0.79
N ARG A 386 -9.16 15.13 0.89
CA ARG A 386 -8.21 16.12 0.41
C ARG A 386 -8.38 16.40 -1.09
N LEU A 387 -8.47 15.35 -1.90
CA LEU A 387 -8.58 15.48 -3.36
C LEU A 387 -9.85 16.22 -3.79
N THR A 388 -10.95 16.04 -3.05
CA THR A 388 -12.26 16.62 -3.34
C THR A 388 -12.55 17.95 -2.65
N ASP A 389 -11.70 18.42 -1.74
CA ASP A 389 -11.81 19.73 -1.09
C ASP A 389 -11.03 20.80 -1.86
N ALA A 390 -11.74 21.77 -2.47
CA ALA A 390 -11.15 22.87 -3.22
C ALA A 390 -10.23 23.80 -2.39
N ARG A 391 -10.30 23.73 -1.05
CA ARG A 391 -9.39 24.46 -0.16
C ARG A 391 -8.03 23.75 -0.02
N GLN A 392 -7.99 22.45 -0.26
CA GLN A 392 -6.81 21.60 -0.08
C GLN A 392 -6.19 21.17 -1.41
N HIS A 393 -7.02 20.96 -2.43
CA HIS A 393 -6.60 20.52 -3.74
C HIS A 393 -7.14 21.45 -4.85
N PRO A 394 -6.27 22.20 -5.57
CA PRO A 394 -6.69 23.09 -6.64
C PRO A 394 -7.45 22.42 -7.80
N GLY A 395 -7.31 21.10 -7.98
CA GLY A 395 -7.99 20.32 -9.00
C GLY A 395 -9.35 19.74 -8.57
N ALA A 396 -9.85 20.06 -7.37
CA ALA A 396 -11.12 19.52 -6.88
C ALA A 396 -12.32 19.83 -7.79
N ASP A 397 -12.31 20.99 -8.49
CA ASP A 397 -13.33 21.36 -9.47
C ASP A 397 -13.34 20.42 -10.68
N ARG A 398 -12.16 19.95 -11.11
CA ARG A 398 -12.01 18.95 -12.17
C ARG A 398 -12.48 17.58 -11.73
N ILE A 399 -12.24 17.22 -10.48
CA ILE A 399 -12.76 15.98 -9.91
C ILE A 399 -14.29 16.00 -9.86
N ALA A 400 -14.88 17.12 -9.44
CA ALA A 400 -16.33 17.34 -9.47
C ALA A 400 -16.91 17.28 -10.90
N GLN A 401 -16.14 17.73 -11.90
CA GLN A 401 -16.45 17.57 -13.33
C GLN A 401 -16.18 16.15 -13.87
N ARG A 402 -15.78 15.21 -13.01
CA ARG A 402 -15.46 13.81 -13.34
C ARG A 402 -14.31 13.69 -14.34
N VAL A 403 -13.35 14.61 -14.34
CA VAL A 403 -12.16 14.51 -15.19
C VAL A 403 -11.24 13.42 -14.63
N PRO A 404 -10.88 12.37 -15.38
CA PRO A 404 -10.00 11.32 -14.90
C PRO A 404 -8.64 11.88 -14.45
N VAL A 405 -8.03 11.24 -13.44
CA VAL A 405 -6.73 11.66 -12.91
C VAL A 405 -5.64 11.67 -13.99
N ALA A 406 -5.61 10.63 -14.82
CA ALA A 406 -4.66 10.46 -15.92
C ALA A 406 -4.73 11.59 -16.99
N ALA A 407 -5.82 12.36 -17.05
CA ALA A 407 -5.94 13.48 -17.99
C ALA A 407 -5.11 14.71 -17.58
N ARG A 408 -4.67 14.78 -16.32
CA ARG A 408 -3.97 15.94 -15.75
C ARG A 408 -2.67 15.60 -15.05
N HIS A 409 -2.50 14.33 -14.68
CA HIS A 409 -1.36 13.88 -13.90
C HIS A 409 -0.75 12.63 -14.53
N THR A 410 0.57 12.58 -14.46
CA THR A 410 1.37 11.37 -14.67
C THR A 410 1.60 10.69 -13.31
N GLU A 411 1.88 9.40 -13.32
CA GLU A 411 2.18 8.61 -12.14
C GLU A 411 3.40 9.16 -11.38
N GLU A 412 4.42 9.66 -12.09
CA GLU A 412 5.58 10.34 -11.48
C GLU A 412 5.16 11.59 -10.68
N GLN A 413 4.27 12.42 -11.25
CA GLN A 413 3.75 13.59 -10.54
C GLN A 413 2.92 13.19 -9.32
N LEU A 414 2.17 12.10 -9.40
CA LEU A 414 1.37 11.58 -8.29
C LEU A 414 2.27 11.04 -7.17
N ALA A 415 3.35 10.35 -7.51
CA ALA A 415 4.32 9.86 -6.52
C ALA A 415 4.99 11.02 -5.77
N LEU A 416 5.45 12.04 -6.50
CA LEU A 416 6.04 13.25 -5.92
C LEU A 416 5.02 14.02 -5.07
N TYR A 417 3.77 14.12 -5.53
CA TYR A 417 2.70 14.75 -4.76
C TYR A 417 2.41 13.98 -3.48
N GLY A 418 2.37 12.64 -3.53
CA GLY A 418 2.22 11.76 -2.38
C GLY A 418 3.26 12.05 -1.30
N VAL A 419 4.54 12.08 -1.67
CA VAL A 419 5.64 12.46 -0.77
C VAL A 419 5.45 13.88 -0.23
N GLN A 420 5.12 14.86 -1.08
CA GLN A 420 4.93 16.24 -0.64
C GLN A 420 3.79 16.38 0.38
N MET A 421 2.72 15.57 0.26
CA MET A 421 1.58 15.65 1.18
C MET A 421 1.91 15.15 2.58
N GLU A 422 2.88 14.24 2.73
CA GLU A 422 3.38 13.79 4.04
C GLU A 422 4.12 14.91 4.80
N PHE A 423 4.59 15.96 4.10
CA PHE A 423 5.28 17.11 4.69
C PHE A 423 4.59 18.45 4.38
N ALA A 424 3.28 18.44 4.11
CA ALA A 424 2.59 19.63 3.63
C ALA A 424 2.71 20.83 4.58
N GLU A 425 2.71 20.59 5.89
CA GLU A 425 2.84 21.64 6.91
C GLU A 425 4.26 22.22 6.97
N GLU A 426 5.28 21.36 6.97
CA GLU A 426 6.68 21.74 7.02
C GLU A 426 7.07 22.49 5.76
N ILE A 427 6.65 21.99 4.59
CA ILE A 427 6.82 22.68 3.31
C ILE A 427 6.18 24.06 3.41
N ARG A 428 4.90 24.18 3.79
CA ARG A 428 4.22 25.47 3.89
C ARG A 428 4.93 26.44 4.83
N ARG A 429 5.39 25.95 6.00
CA ARG A 429 6.15 26.75 6.97
C ARG A 429 7.47 27.26 6.38
N GLN A 430 8.21 26.41 5.70
CA GLN A 430 9.48 26.80 5.06
C GLN A 430 9.26 27.81 3.92
N TRP A 431 8.21 27.64 3.13
CA TRP A 431 7.83 28.60 2.09
C TRP A 431 7.49 29.98 2.67
N ILE A 432 6.74 30.03 3.78
CA ILE A 432 6.43 31.29 4.47
C ILE A 432 7.72 31.98 4.94
N TRP A 433 8.64 31.24 5.57
CA TRP A 433 9.92 31.82 6.01
C TRP A 433 10.77 32.31 4.85
N THR A 434 10.83 31.54 3.76
CA THR A 434 11.54 31.93 2.53
C THR A 434 10.94 33.21 1.93
N LEU A 435 9.61 33.32 1.90
CA LEU A 435 8.91 34.51 1.41
C LEU A 435 9.17 35.73 2.31
N ILE A 436 9.09 35.57 3.63
CA ILE A 436 9.38 36.63 4.60
C ILE A 436 10.84 37.11 4.45
N ALA A 437 11.79 36.17 4.35
CA ALA A 437 13.20 36.48 4.16
C ALA A 437 13.42 37.22 2.83
N SER A 438 12.82 36.75 1.74
CA SER A 438 12.94 37.35 0.40
C SER A 438 12.37 38.77 0.35
N LEU A 439 11.17 38.98 0.87
CA LEU A 439 10.55 40.31 0.95
C LEU A 439 11.37 41.24 1.86
N GLY A 440 11.85 40.71 2.99
CA GLY A 440 12.73 41.44 3.90
C GLY A 440 14.03 41.88 3.24
N LEU A 441 14.66 41.01 2.44
CA LEU A 441 15.88 41.33 1.68
C LEU A 441 15.63 42.44 0.65
N ILE A 442 14.50 42.39 -0.08
CA ILE A 442 14.12 43.44 -1.04
C ILE A 442 13.98 44.80 -0.34
N VAL A 443 13.24 44.83 0.78
CA VAL A 443 13.02 46.06 1.56
C VAL A 443 14.34 46.56 2.17
N GLY A 444 15.12 45.66 2.77
CA GLY A 444 16.40 45.98 3.41
C GLY A 444 17.42 46.53 2.40
N LEU A 445 17.49 45.97 1.20
CA LEU A 445 18.30 46.50 0.10
C LEU A 445 17.87 47.92 -0.26
N GLY A 446 16.57 48.16 -0.42
CA GLY A 446 16.02 49.49 -0.72
C GLY A 446 16.38 50.53 0.35
N ILE A 447 16.27 50.17 1.63
CA ILE A 447 16.65 51.04 2.75
C ILE A 447 18.16 51.32 2.74
N ASN A 448 19.00 50.30 2.60
CA ASN A 448 20.45 50.44 2.58
C ASN A 448 20.93 51.34 1.42
N VAL A 449 20.40 51.12 0.22
CA VAL A 449 20.68 51.96 -0.96
C VAL A 449 20.27 53.41 -0.70
N ASN A 450 19.09 53.65 -0.12
CA ASN A 450 18.63 55.00 0.21
C ASN A 450 19.54 55.70 1.23
N LEU A 451 19.92 55.01 2.30
CA LEU A 451 20.81 55.54 3.34
C LEU A 451 22.19 55.89 2.77
N LEU A 452 22.76 55.03 1.93
CA LEU A 452 24.04 55.28 1.25
C LEU A 452 23.97 56.49 0.32
N MET A 453 22.88 56.64 -0.44
CA MET A 453 22.67 57.80 -1.32
C MET A 453 22.54 59.11 -0.53
N ARG A 454 21.96 59.08 0.66
CA ARG A 454 21.83 60.26 1.54
C ARG A 454 23.15 60.65 2.19
N GLN A 455 23.93 59.70 2.70
CA GLN A 455 25.28 59.97 3.23
C GLN A 455 26.17 60.65 2.19
N ARG A 456 26.16 60.15 0.94
CA ARG A 456 26.97 60.71 -0.15
C ARG A 456 26.60 62.15 -0.52
N LYS A 457 25.34 62.56 -0.28
CA LYS A 457 24.88 63.94 -0.45
C LYS A 457 25.27 64.86 0.71
N GLU A 458 25.53 64.32 1.90
CA GLU A 458 25.99 65.09 3.07
C GLU A 458 27.52 65.24 3.10
N GLU A 459 28.25 64.38 2.39
CA GLU A 459 29.71 64.43 2.23
C GLU A 459 30.19 65.27 1.04
N MET A 460 29.27 65.65 0.13
CA MET A 460 29.47 66.62 -0.96
C MET A 460 29.08 68.02 -0.49
#